data_AF-A0A7J6S2E4-F1
#
_entry.id   AF-A0A7J6S2E4-F1
#
_cell.length_a   1.000
_cell.length_b   1.000
_cell.length_c   1.000
_cell.angle_alpha   90.00
_cell.angle_beta   90.00
_cell.angle_gamma   90.00
#
_symmetry.space_group_name_H-M   'P 1'
#
loop_
_entity.id
_entity.type
_entity.pdbx_description
1 polymer ?
#
loop_
_entity_poly.entity_id
_entity_poly.type
_entity_poly.pdbx_seq_one_letter_code
_entity_poly.pdbx_strand_id
1 'polypeptide(L)'
;MLHQRAPSLSATNPSEGLDQEEADPLNTGVTVWPSSAELASRLIDESGSGGLLDVSGKRVIELGSGCGLGGLACAAADASKVTLTDLPEVLNDVTKRNIGANSVLTWTCDLQAKPLAWPGEDSAELGDCDVVLGADLIYREADVDLLLAAIRNLMKQNNARKFIWMQPSRDPIANAKAMHCFKENHHSVTTVGPDLYVVDLTPSSDQEHPTANDESEAQGTPVAVSEEVHSADESEAVKQGAKRSREVTSEDDTEPTKRSRTRRASVYPGMESYNAAVFTAFEGCAVRSDDDVDGEKSPTSENASD
;
A
#
# COMPACT_ATOMS: atom_id res chain seq x y z
N MET A 1 -0.89 -6.76 46.94
CA MET A 1 0.13 -7.53 46.19
C MET A 1 0.28 -6.86 44.83
N LEU A 2 1.53 -6.65 44.40
CA LEU A 2 1.95 -5.62 43.44
C LEU A 2 1.36 -5.78 42.03
N HIS A 3 0.80 -4.70 41.49
CA HIS A 3 0.78 -4.43 40.05
C HIS A 3 2.14 -3.83 39.66
N GLN A 4 2.98 -4.59 38.96
CA GLN A 4 4.14 -4.02 38.28
C GLN A 4 3.70 -3.53 36.90
N ARG A 5 3.61 -2.20 36.77
CA ARG A 5 3.61 -1.50 35.48
C ARG A 5 4.89 -1.87 34.73
N ALA A 6 4.74 -2.29 33.47
CA ALA A 6 5.86 -2.40 32.56
C ALA A 6 6.56 -1.02 32.42
N PRO A 7 7.90 -0.98 32.33
CA PRO A 7 8.63 0.27 32.24
C PRO A 7 8.31 0.99 30.93
N SER A 8 8.07 2.30 31.04
CA SER A 8 8.03 3.25 29.93
C SER A 8 9.38 3.21 29.20
N LEU A 9 9.47 2.41 28.13
CA LEU A 9 10.61 2.44 27.21
C LEU A 9 10.45 3.68 26.34
N SER A 10 11.35 4.65 26.50
CA SER A 10 11.54 5.74 25.56
C SER A 10 11.95 5.14 24.22
N ALA A 11 10.99 4.97 23.31
CA ALA A 11 11.29 4.66 21.93
C ALA A 11 12.04 5.86 21.34
N THR A 12 13.35 5.73 21.15
CA THR A 12 14.07 6.59 20.20
C THR A 12 13.38 6.46 18.84
N ASN A 13 13.37 7.51 18.03
CA ASN A 13 12.60 7.55 16.78
C ASN A 13 13.47 6.98 15.63
N PRO A 14 12.98 6.07 14.77
CA PRO A 14 13.76 5.61 13.62
C PRO A 14 14.06 6.73 12.62
N SER A 15 13.32 7.84 12.71
CA SER A 15 13.50 9.04 11.89
C SER A 15 14.54 10.01 12.44
N GLU A 16 15.09 9.81 13.65
CA GLU A 16 16.22 10.60 14.14
C GLU A 16 17.49 10.19 13.37
N GLY A 17 17.71 10.84 12.22
CA GLY A 17 18.87 10.61 11.35
C GLY A 17 18.52 10.26 9.90
N LEU A 18 17.25 10.34 9.49
CA LEU A 18 16.92 10.37 8.07
C LEU A 18 17.25 11.78 7.54
N ASP A 19 18.52 11.97 7.20
CA ASP A 19 18.98 13.13 6.44
C ASP A 19 18.16 13.27 5.15
N GLN A 20 18.06 14.50 4.64
CA GLN A 20 17.19 14.97 3.54
C GLN A 20 17.46 14.33 2.15
N GLU A 21 18.01 13.13 2.07
CA GLU A 21 18.08 12.34 0.85
C GLU A 21 16.74 11.63 0.60
N GLU A 22 16.40 11.41 -0.68
CA GLU A 22 15.18 10.72 -1.11
C GLU A 22 14.83 9.55 -0.20
N ALA A 23 13.58 9.46 0.24
CA ALA A 23 13.10 8.32 1.01
C ALA A 23 13.33 7.04 0.18
N ASP A 24 14.39 6.29 0.50
CA ASP A 24 14.71 5.03 -0.17
C ASP A 24 13.56 4.04 0.08
N PRO A 25 12.77 3.68 -0.95
CA PRO A 25 11.62 2.80 -0.80
C PRO A 25 12.01 1.45 -0.19
N LEU A 26 13.25 1.00 -0.40
CA LEU A 26 13.77 -0.25 0.13
C LEU A 26 14.21 -0.16 1.59
N ASN A 27 14.26 1.04 2.18
CA ASN A 27 14.56 1.25 3.59
C ASN A 27 13.27 1.36 4.43
N THR A 28 12.22 2.00 3.90
CA THR A 28 10.93 2.20 4.62
C THR A 28 9.87 1.16 4.27
N GLY A 29 9.75 0.73 3.01
CA GLY A 29 8.70 -0.18 2.53
C GLY A 29 8.87 -1.64 2.96
N VAL A 30 10.06 -2.00 3.48
CA VAL A 30 10.38 -3.38 3.90
C VAL A 30 10.20 -3.62 5.41
N THR A 31 9.76 -2.59 6.13
CA THR A 31 9.57 -2.62 7.58
C THR A 31 8.08 -2.65 7.92
N VAL A 32 7.70 -3.46 8.91
CA VAL A 32 6.36 -3.34 9.51
C VAL A 32 6.39 -2.19 10.50
N TRP A 33 5.63 -1.15 10.21
CA TRP A 33 5.51 0.00 11.09
C TRP A 33 4.43 -0.22 12.17
N PRO A 34 4.59 0.36 13.38
CA PRO A 34 3.63 0.17 14.47
C PRO A 34 2.17 0.48 14.10
N SER A 35 1.94 1.50 13.27
CA SER A 35 0.59 1.85 12.82
C SER A 35 -0.04 0.79 11.94
N SER A 36 0.76 0.06 11.15
CA SER A 36 0.26 -1.06 10.35
C SER A 36 -0.14 -2.25 11.23
N ALA A 37 0.66 -2.56 12.27
CA ALA A 37 0.34 -3.64 13.21
C ALA A 37 -0.91 -3.34 14.05
N GLU A 38 -1.04 -2.12 14.57
CA GLU A 38 -2.24 -1.70 15.32
C GLU A 38 -3.48 -1.70 14.41
N LEU A 39 -3.37 -1.16 13.19
CA LEU A 39 -4.47 -1.18 12.24
C LEU A 39 -4.92 -2.60 11.89
N ALA A 40 -3.96 -3.51 11.69
CA ALA A 40 -4.24 -4.92 11.40
C ALA A 40 -5.02 -5.61 12.54
N SER A 41 -4.60 -5.44 13.79
CA SER A 41 -5.32 -5.98 14.96
C SER A 41 -6.76 -5.46 15.00
N ARG A 42 -6.93 -4.15 14.82
CA ARG A 42 -8.25 -3.49 14.89
C ARG A 42 -9.20 -3.93 13.77
N LEU A 43 -8.70 -4.16 12.56
CA LEU A 43 -9.48 -4.68 11.44
C LEU A 43 -10.00 -6.09 11.72
N ILE A 44 -9.16 -6.94 12.30
CA ILE A 44 -9.53 -8.32 12.66
C ILE A 44 -10.54 -8.33 13.80
N ASP A 45 -10.31 -7.56 14.86
CA ASP A 45 -11.19 -7.48 16.03
C ASP A 45 -12.60 -6.94 15.69
N GLU A 46 -12.69 -6.05 14.71
CA GLU A 46 -13.96 -5.44 14.29
C GLU A 46 -14.61 -6.12 13.08
N SER A 47 -14.04 -7.23 12.58
CA SER A 47 -14.57 -7.98 11.44
C SER A 47 -16.00 -8.46 11.68
N GLY A 48 -16.89 -8.23 10.71
CA GLY A 48 -18.29 -8.66 10.77
C GLY A 48 -19.14 -7.94 11.82
N SER A 49 -18.63 -6.89 12.45
CA SER A 49 -19.35 -6.11 13.45
C SER A 49 -20.40 -5.15 12.87
N GLY A 50 -20.37 -4.89 11.56
CA GLY A 50 -21.09 -3.78 10.93
C GLY A 50 -20.57 -2.40 11.32
N GLY A 51 -19.44 -2.34 12.03
CA GLY A 51 -18.81 -1.13 12.54
C GLY A 51 -18.03 -0.32 11.51
N LEU A 52 -17.31 0.69 11.99
CA LEU A 52 -16.54 1.59 11.13
C LEU A 52 -15.41 0.88 10.38
N LEU A 53 -14.75 -0.08 11.04
CA LEU A 53 -13.64 -0.85 10.49
C LEU A 53 -14.05 -2.17 9.83
N ASP A 54 -15.36 -2.49 9.79
CA ASP A 54 -15.81 -3.73 9.16
C ASP A 54 -15.56 -3.70 7.64
N VAL A 55 -14.74 -4.65 7.20
CA VAL A 55 -14.34 -4.87 5.81
C VAL A 55 -14.90 -6.18 5.24
N SER A 56 -15.74 -6.89 6.00
CA SER A 56 -16.34 -8.15 5.55
C SER A 56 -17.13 -7.96 4.24
N GLY A 57 -16.79 -8.78 3.25
CA GLY A 57 -17.33 -8.73 1.89
C GLY A 57 -16.89 -7.52 1.05
N LYS A 58 -16.06 -6.61 1.56
CA LYS A 58 -15.64 -5.38 0.85
C LYS A 58 -14.48 -5.63 -0.10
N ARG A 59 -14.42 -4.81 -1.16
CA ARG A 59 -13.26 -4.67 -2.03
C ARG A 59 -12.36 -3.57 -1.47
N VAL A 60 -11.13 -3.91 -1.15
CA VAL A 60 -10.17 -3.04 -0.47
C VAL A 60 -8.97 -2.74 -1.38
N ILE A 61 -8.57 -1.48 -1.45
CA ILE A 61 -7.29 -1.05 -2.01
C ILE A 61 -6.44 -0.48 -0.87
N GLU A 62 -5.26 -1.05 -0.62
CA GLU A 62 -4.31 -0.51 0.35
C GLU A 62 -3.28 0.35 -0.39
N LEU A 63 -3.17 1.63 0.01
CA LEU A 63 -2.14 2.56 -0.46
C LEU A 63 -0.87 2.39 0.37
N GLY A 64 0.32 2.41 -0.25
CA GLY A 64 1.59 2.34 0.46
C GLY A 64 1.73 1.08 1.31
N SER A 65 1.38 -0.07 0.74
CA SER A 65 1.22 -1.33 1.46
C SER A 65 2.50 -1.82 2.15
N GLY A 66 3.69 -1.51 1.63
CA GLY A 66 4.96 -1.99 2.17
C GLY A 66 4.97 -3.51 2.32
N CYS A 67 4.99 -3.97 3.58
CA CYS A 67 4.90 -5.39 3.92
C CYS A 67 3.53 -6.04 3.65
N GLY A 68 2.50 -5.25 3.40
CA GLY A 68 1.12 -5.68 3.11
C GLY A 68 0.33 -6.13 4.33
N LEU A 69 0.80 -5.85 5.55
CA LEU A 69 0.17 -6.38 6.77
C LEU A 69 -1.29 -5.92 6.93
N GLY A 70 -1.60 -4.66 6.63
CA GLY A 70 -2.96 -4.13 6.74
C GLY A 70 -3.93 -4.80 5.78
N GLY A 71 -3.58 -4.90 4.49
CA GLY A 71 -4.44 -5.58 3.52
C GLY A 71 -4.50 -7.10 3.71
N LEU A 72 -3.44 -7.75 4.19
CA LEU A 72 -3.51 -9.16 4.61
C LEU A 72 -4.48 -9.35 5.79
N ALA A 73 -4.51 -8.42 6.74
CA ALA A 73 -5.48 -8.42 7.82
C ALA A 73 -6.91 -8.22 7.28
N CYS A 74 -7.13 -7.35 6.29
CA CYS A 74 -8.42 -7.26 5.60
C CYS A 74 -8.83 -8.59 4.96
N ALA A 75 -7.91 -9.32 4.32
CA ALA A 75 -8.20 -10.61 3.72
C ALA A 75 -8.60 -11.67 4.77
N ALA A 76 -7.99 -11.65 5.96
CA ALA A 76 -8.42 -12.50 7.07
C ALA A 76 -9.71 -12.00 7.76
N ALA A 77 -10.01 -10.71 7.67
CA ALA A 77 -11.27 -10.11 8.10
C ALA A 77 -12.37 -10.21 7.02
N ASP A 78 -12.36 -11.29 6.24
CA ASP A 78 -13.37 -11.65 5.23
C ASP A 78 -13.61 -10.60 4.13
N ALA A 79 -12.64 -9.73 3.80
CA ALA A 79 -12.73 -8.90 2.60
C ALA A 79 -12.86 -9.78 1.33
N SER A 80 -13.71 -9.36 0.39
CA SER A 80 -13.94 -10.15 -0.84
C SER A 80 -12.78 -10.03 -1.84
N LYS A 81 -12.12 -8.87 -1.85
CA LYS A 81 -10.96 -8.58 -2.69
C LYS A 81 -10.04 -7.61 -1.98
N VAL A 82 -8.73 -7.85 -2.05
CA VAL A 82 -7.71 -6.95 -1.55
C VAL A 82 -6.67 -6.72 -2.65
N THR A 83 -6.45 -5.45 -2.98
CA THR A 83 -5.37 -5.02 -3.86
C THR A 83 -4.35 -4.21 -3.06
N LEU A 84 -3.20 -4.83 -2.81
CA LEU A 84 -2.05 -4.17 -2.18
C LEU A 84 -1.34 -3.31 -3.22
N THR A 85 -1.14 -2.02 -2.92
CA THR A 85 -0.48 -1.10 -3.86
C THR A 85 0.74 -0.43 -3.23
N ASP A 86 1.79 -0.30 -4.04
CA ASP A 86 3.05 0.35 -3.69
C ASP A 86 3.88 0.60 -4.97
N LEU A 87 5.12 1.07 -4.82
CA LEU A 87 6.09 1.15 -5.90
C LEU A 87 6.51 -0.26 -6.38
N PRO A 88 6.80 -0.45 -7.69
CA PRO A 88 7.14 -1.76 -8.25
C PRO A 88 8.24 -2.52 -7.50
N GLU A 89 9.27 -1.82 -7.03
CA GLU A 89 10.37 -2.36 -6.25
C GLU A 89 9.90 -2.96 -4.92
N VAL A 90 9.07 -2.25 -4.16
CA VAL A 90 8.50 -2.73 -2.89
C VAL A 90 7.63 -3.96 -3.11
N LEU A 91 6.80 -3.93 -4.15
CA LEU A 91 5.92 -5.05 -4.48
C LEU A 91 6.71 -6.32 -4.84
N ASN A 92 7.77 -6.18 -5.64
CA ASN A 92 8.60 -7.29 -6.08
C ASN A 92 9.51 -7.82 -4.95
N ASP A 93 9.94 -6.94 -4.05
CA ASP A 93 10.84 -7.31 -2.96
C ASP A 93 10.14 -7.82 -1.70
N VAL A 94 8.96 -7.34 -1.35
CA VAL A 94 8.35 -7.74 -0.08
C VAL A 94 6.91 -8.19 -0.27
N THR A 95 6.07 -7.35 -0.83
CA THR A 95 4.61 -7.56 -0.81
C THR A 95 4.20 -8.88 -1.45
N LYS A 96 4.70 -9.21 -2.65
CA LYS A 96 4.38 -10.48 -3.33
C LYS A 96 4.89 -11.71 -2.58
N ARG A 97 6.04 -11.62 -1.91
CA ARG A 97 6.57 -12.73 -1.09
C ARG A 97 5.68 -12.96 0.13
N ASN A 98 5.20 -11.89 0.75
CA ASN A 98 4.31 -11.94 1.90
C ASN A 98 2.91 -12.47 1.53
N ILE A 99 2.37 -12.14 0.35
CA ILE A 99 1.17 -12.81 -0.18
C ILE A 99 1.43 -14.33 -0.29
N GLY A 100 2.56 -14.72 -0.87
CA GLY A 100 2.93 -16.13 -1.03
C GLY A 100 3.08 -16.87 0.31
N ALA A 101 3.67 -16.23 1.32
CA ALA A 101 3.81 -16.79 2.67
C ALA A 101 2.47 -16.94 3.40
N ASN A 102 1.45 -16.18 3.00
CA ASN A 102 0.10 -16.21 3.56
C ASN A 102 -0.94 -16.70 2.54
N SER A 103 -0.55 -17.62 1.64
CA SER A 103 -1.38 -18.03 0.51
C SER A 103 -2.73 -18.64 0.91
N VAL A 104 -2.88 -19.12 2.15
CA VAL A 104 -4.17 -19.60 2.69
C VAL A 104 -5.26 -18.52 2.60
N LEU A 105 -4.91 -17.25 2.71
CA LEU A 105 -5.86 -16.13 2.59
C LEU A 105 -6.44 -15.99 1.17
N THR A 106 -5.75 -16.52 0.16
CA THR A 106 -6.23 -16.49 -1.23
C THR A 106 -7.39 -17.46 -1.48
N TRP A 107 -7.73 -18.32 -0.51
CA TRP A 107 -8.85 -19.25 -0.63
C TRP A 107 -10.20 -18.57 -0.41
N THR A 108 -10.22 -17.48 0.36
CA THR A 108 -11.43 -16.75 0.74
C THR A 108 -11.46 -15.31 0.23
N CYS A 109 -10.32 -14.76 -0.20
CA CYS A 109 -10.19 -13.40 -0.71
C CYS A 109 -9.44 -13.36 -2.06
N ASP A 110 -9.93 -12.55 -3.01
CA ASP A 110 -9.16 -12.19 -4.22
C ASP A 110 -8.03 -11.22 -3.85
N LEU A 111 -6.88 -11.78 -3.47
CA LEU A 111 -5.71 -11.06 -2.97
C LEU A 111 -4.65 -10.90 -4.07
N GLN A 112 -4.31 -9.65 -4.39
CA GLN A 112 -3.33 -9.32 -5.41
C GLN A 112 -2.46 -8.12 -5.03
N ALA A 113 -1.33 -7.96 -5.72
CA ALA A 113 -0.45 -6.79 -5.62
C ALA A 113 -0.34 -6.11 -6.99
N LYS A 114 -0.57 -4.79 -7.04
CA LYS A 114 -0.49 -3.96 -8.26
C LYS A 114 0.24 -2.65 -8.00
N PRO A 115 1.07 -2.16 -8.95
CA PRO A 115 1.76 -0.89 -8.77
C PRO A 115 0.77 0.28 -8.69
N LEU A 116 1.04 1.23 -7.81
CA LEU A 116 0.38 2.54 -7.81
C LEU A 116 1.30 3.56 -7.16
N ALA A 117 2.01 4.34 -7.96
CA ALA A 117 2.69 5.54 -7.48
C ALA A 117 1.67 6.65 -7.26
N TRP A 118 1.85 7.48 -6.23
CA TRP A 118 1.02 8.67 -6.05
C TRP A 118 1.48 9.77 -7.01
N PRO A 119 0.57 10.51 -7.66
CA PRO A 119 -0.83 10.74 -7.30
C PRO A 119 -1.87 9.75 -7.88
N GLY A 120 -1.46 8.57 -8.36
CA GLY A 120 -2.38 7.50 -8.74
C GLY A 120 -3.05 7.70 -10.10
N GLU A 121 -2.30 8.16 -11.10
CA GLU A 121 -2.81 8.39 -12.47
C GLU A 121 -3.33 7.10 -13.11
N ASP A 122 -2.71 5.96 -12.79
CA ASP A 122 -3.05 4.63 -13.30
C ASP A 122 -4.10 3.88 -12.46
N SER A 123 -4.82 4.57 -11.55
CA SER A 123 -5.73 3.90 -10.61
C SER A 123 -6.88 3.14 -11.30
N ALA A 124 -7.27 3.52 -12.51
CA ALA A 124 -8.31 2.86 -13.30
C ALA A 124 -8.03 1.36 -13.52
N GLU A 125 -6.76 0.95 -13.57
CA GLU A 125 -6.37 -0.45 -13.77
C GLU A 125 -6.59 -1.33 -12.53
N LEU A 126 -6.87 -0.74 -11.37
CA LEU A 126 -7.07 -1.47 -10.13
C LEU A 126 -8.47 -2.09 -10.05
N GLY A 127 -9.45 -1.51 -10.75
CA GLY A 127 -10.86 -1.87 -10.67
C GLY A 127 -11.55 -1.28 -9.44
N ASP A 128 -12.87 -1.41 -9.36
CA ASP A 128 -13.66 -0.83 -8.28
C ASP A 128 -13.24 -1.30 -6.87
N CYS A 129 -13.31 -0.38 -5.91
CA CYS A 129 -13.16 -0.64 -4.49
C CYS A 129 -14.23 0.07 -3.66
N ASP A 130 -14.49 -0.47 -2.47
CA ASP A 130 -15.42 0.13 -1.51
C ASP A 130 -14.64 0.91 -0.44
N VAL A 131 -13.47 0.38 -0.06
CA VAL A 131 -12.61 0.89 1.01
C VAL A 131 -11.20 1.13 0.49
N VAL A 132 -10.65 2.30 0.79
CA VAL A 132 -9.22 2.58 0.74
C VAL A 132 -8.65 2.39 2.14
N LEU A 133 -7.50 1.71 2.23
CA LEU A 133 -6.77 1.48 3.46
C LEU A 133 -5.40 2.15 3.39
N GLY A 134 -4.88 2.62 4.52
CA GLY A 134 -3.46 2.93 4.62
C GLY A 134 -2.99 3.13 6.05
N ALA A 135 -1.69 2.91 6.27
CA ALA A 135 -1.03 3.12 7.54
C ALA A 135 0.30 3.84 7.34
N ASP A 136 0.63 4.82 8.20
CA ASP A 136 1.92 5.54 8.16
C ASP A 136 2.21 6.16 6.77
N LEU A 137 1.20 6.76 6.14
CA LEU A 137 1.28 7.25 4.75
C LEU A 137 2.01 8.58 4.58
N ILE A 138 2.06 9.41 5.63
CA ILE A 138 2.58 10.77 5.56
C ILE A 138 3.83 10.89 6.41
N TYR A 139 4.94 11.22 5.76
CA TYR A 139 6.24 11.46 6.42
C TYR A 139 6.68 12.92 6.31
N ARG A 140 6.21 13.62 5.28
CA ARG A 140 6.49 15.03 4.99
C ARG A 140 5.22 15.73 4.51
N GLU A 141 5.16 17.04 4.70
CA GLU A 141 4.02 17.86 4.24
C GLU A 141 3.76 17.74 2.72
N ALA A 142 4.80 17.51 1.92
CA ALA A 142 4.69 17.30 0.47
C ALA A 142 3.92 16.02 0.10
N ASP A 143 3.93 15.00 0.97
CA ASP A 143 3.25 13.73 0.71
C ASP A 143 1.71 13.88 0.85
N VAL A 144 1.25 14.91 1.58
CA VAL A 144 -0.18 15.19 1.81
C VAL A 144 -0.91 15.44 0.49
N ASP A 145 -0.35 16.30 -0.38
CA ASP A 145 -1.02 16.68 -1.63
C ASP A 145 -1.07 15.50 -2.61
N LEU A 146 -0.02 14.67 -2.62
CA LEU A 146 0.05 13.44 -3.41
C LEU A 146 -0.97 12.40 -2.93
N LEU A 147 -1.07 12.19 -1.61
CA LEU A 147 -2.06 11.28 -1.01
C LEU A 147 -3.49 11.72 -1.31
N LEU A 148 -3.80 13.01 -1.12
CA LEU A 148 -5.13 13.55 -1.41
C LEU A 148 -5.48 13.41 -2.89
N ALA A 149 -4.52 13.56 -3.78
CA ALA A 149 -4.72 13.33 -5.21
C ALA A 149 -4.98 11.85 -5.53
N ALA A 150 -4.23 10.92 -4.91
CA ALA A 150 -4.47 9.48 -5.06
C ALA A 150 -5.86 9.07 -4.59
N ILE A 151 -6.30 9.54 -3.41
CA ILE A 151 -7.65 9.27 -2.89
C ILE A 151 -8.71 9.82 -3.84
N ARG A 152 -8.53 11.05 -4.35
CA ARG A 152 -9.46 11.64 -5.32
C ARG A 152 -9.56 10.83 -6.61
N ASN A 153 -8.44 10.31 -7.11
CA ASN A 153 -8.43 9.45 -8.29
C ASN A 153 -9.14 8.13 -8.02
N LEU A 154 -8.90 7.50 -6.87
CA LEU A 154 -9.61 6.28 -6.44
C LEU A 154 -11.12 6.51 -6.27
N MET A 155 -11.55 7.66 -5.76
CA MET A 155 -12.99 7.99 -5.68
C MET A 155 -13.63 8.06 -7.08
N LYS A 156 -12.93 8.69 -8.04
CA LYS A 156 -13.43 8.92 -9.40
C LYS A 156 -13.38 7.68 -10.28
N GLN A 157 -12.28 6.94 -10.22
CA GLN A 157 -11.96 5.85 -11.14
C GLN A 157 -12.32 4.47 -10.56
N ASN A 158 -12.44 4.36 -9.23
CA ASN A 158 -12.62 3.08 -8.54
C ASN A 158 -13.81 3.10 -7.57
N ASN A 159 -14.64 4.15 -7.58
CA ASN A 159 -15.85 4.27 -6.76
C ASN A 159 -15.64 4.23 -5.24
N ALA A 160 -14.41 4.48 -4.75
CA ALA A 160 -14.08 4.46 -3.32
C ALA A 160 -15.01 5.34 -2.47
N ARG A 161 -15.57 4.80 -1.38
CA ARG A 161 -16.51 5.51 -0.48
C ARG A 161 -16.06 5.63 0.96
N LYS A 162 -15.05 4.87 1.37
CA LYS A 162 -14.49 4.93 2.73
C LYS A 162 -12.97 4.95 2.65
N PHE A 163 -12.34 5.77 3.48
CA PHE A 163 -10.89 5.68 3.73
C PHE A 163 -10.63 5.42 5.20
N ILE A 164 -9.99 4.29 5.49
CA ILE A 164 -9.54 3.90 6.83
C ILE A 164 -8.03 4.15 6.89
N TRP A 165 -7.63 5.03 7.79
CA TRP A 165 -6.27 5.56 7.81
C TRP A 165 -5.72 5.60 9.24
N MET A 166 -4.65 4.85 9.49
CA MET A 166 -3.89 4.94 10.74
C MET A 166 -2.66 5.81 10.51
N GLN A 167 -2.60 6.96 11.16
CA GLN A 167 -1.49 7.89 11.05
C GLN A 167 -1.08 8.40 12.42
N PRO A 168 0.13 8.07 12.89
CA PRO A 168 0.63 8.58 14.14
C PRO A 168 0.87 10.08 14.03
N SER A 169 0.76 10.78 15.16
CA SER A 169 0.98 12.22 15.28
C SER A 169 2.47 12.64 15.17
N ARG A 170 3.23 12.04 14.24
CA ARG A 170 4.66 12.32 14.01
C ARG A 170 4.89 13.70 13.40
N ASP A 171 4.04 14.09 12.46
CA ASP A 171 3.99 15.44 11.89
C ASP A 171 2.58 16.03 12.07
N PRO A 172 2.34 16.77 13.18
CA PRO A 172 1.05 17.36 13.45
C PRO A 172 0.58 18.35 12.37
N ILE A 173 1.51 18.98 11.64
CA ILE A 173 1.18 19.95 10.59
C ILE A 173 0.65 19.21 9.37
N ALA A 174 1.36 18.16 8.93
CA ALA A 174 0.94 17.35 7.79
C ALA A 174 -0.39 16.64 8.06
N ASN A 175 -0.58 16.08 9.26
CA ASN A 175 -1.86 15.48 9.67
C ASN A 175 -2.98 16.52 9.69
N ALA A 176 -2.73 17.71 10.28
CA ALA A 176 -3.72 18.78 10.32
C ALA A 176 -4.09 19.27 8.90
N LYS A 177 -3.12 19.38 7.99
CA LYS A 177 -3.35 19.72 6.58
C LYS A 177 -4.27 18.70 5.92
N ALA A 178 -3.97 17.40 6.02
CA ALA A 178 -4.82 16.35 5.45
C ALA A 178 -6.26 16.40 6.02
N MET A 179 -6.40 16.51 7.34
CA MET A 179 -7.69 16.61 8.02
C MET A 179 -8.48 17.85 7.60
N HIS A 180 -7.81 18.99 7.44
CA HIS A 180 -8.40 20.22 6.97
C HIS A 180 -8.92 20.05 5.54
N CYS A 181 -8.11 19.50 4.63
CA CYS A 181 -8.52 19.26 3.25
C CYS A 181 -9.73 18.34 3.14
N PHE A 182 -9.80 17.24 3.92
CA PHE A 182 -11.00 16.39 3.91
C PHE A 182 -12.25 17.17 4.29
N LYS A 183 -12.19 17.98 5.36
CA LYS A 183 -13.32 18.79 5.83
C LYS A 183 -13.73 19.88 4.84
N GLU A 184 -12.76 20.56 4.23
CA GLU A 184 -13.03 21.58 3.19
C GLU A 184 -13.68 21.00 1.94
N ASN A 185 -13.39 19.73 1.61
CA ASN A 185 -14.03 18.99 0.53
C ASN A 185 -15.32 18.27 0.99
N HIS A 186 -15.87 18.66 2.14
CA HIS A 186 -17.13 18.14 2.70
C HIS A 186 -17.13 16.63 3.03
N HIS A 187 -15.96 16.02 3.23
CA HIS A 187 -15.85 14.67 3.75
C HIS A 187 -16.03 14.66 5.26
N SER A 188 -16.86 13.74 5.77
CA SER A 188 -16.97 13.49 7.20
C SER A 188 -15.74 12.73 7.68
N VAL A 189 -15.14 13.16 8.79
CA VAL A 189 -13.99 12.50 9.39
C VAL A 189 -14.34 12.08 10.81
N THR A 190 -14.28 10.78 11.06
CA THR A 190 -14.45 10.18 12.39
C THR A 190 -13.10 9.75 12.93
N THR A 191 -12.75 10.21 14.13
CA THR A 191 -11.52 9.81 14.82
C THR A 191 -11.83 8.69 15.82
N VAL A 192 -11.11 7.57 15.73
CA VAL A 192 -11.34 6.35 16.52
C VAL A 192 -10.10 6.05 17.38
N GLY A 193 -9.96 6.79 18.47
CA GLY A 193 -8.73 6.76 19.28
C GLY A 193 -7.74 7.85 18.83
N PRO A 194 -6.46 7.77 19.19
CA PRO A 194 -5.52 8.87 18.97
C PRO A 194 -5.12 9.05 17.49
N ASP A 195 -4.90 7.95 16.78
CA ASP A 195 -4.19 7.95 15.49
C ASP A 195 -4.99 7.30 14.34
N LEU A 196 -6.21 6.82 14.59
CA LEU A 196 -7.06 6.17 13.58
C LEU A 196 -8.18 7.09 13.11
N TYR A 197 -8.29 7.25 11.80
CA TYR A 197 -9.25 8.09 11.13
C TYR A 197 -10.07 7.27 10.13
N VAL A 198 -11.39 7.47 10.14
CA VAL A 198 -12.31 6.91 9.16
C VAL A 198 -12.99 8.07 8.44
N VAL A 199 -12.72 8.19 7.15
CA VAL A 199 -13.23 9.26 6.29
C VAL A 199 -14.34 8.71 5.40
N ASP A 200 -15.50 9.37 5.43
CA ASP A 200 -16.59 9.12 4.47
C ASP A 200 -16.31 9.90 3.19
N LEU A 201 -16.03 9.15 2.12
CA LEU A 201 -15.74 9.67 0.78
C LEU A 201 -16.98 9.67 -0.11
N THR A 202 -18.17 9.37 0.42
CA THR A 202 -19.41 9.46 -0.35
C THR A 202 -19.58 10.90 -0.84
N PRO A 203 -19.74 11.12 -2.16
CA PRO A 203 -20.02 12.45 -2.71
C PRO A 203 -21.27 13.01 -2.05
N SER A 204 -21.22 14.27 -1.65
CA SER A 204 -22.42 14.97 -1.20
C SER A 204 -23.41 15.05 -2.36
N SER A 205 -24.71 14.86 -2.07
CA SER A 205 -25.81 14.98 -3.03
C SER A 205 -25.90 16.36 -3.69
N ASP A 206 -25.12 17.34 -3.22
CA ASP A 206 -25.11 18.72 -3.69
C ASP A 206 -24.12 18.96 -4.86
N GLN A 207 -23.46 17.90 -5.37
CA GLN A 207 -22.43 17.96 -6.42
C GLN A 207 -22.78 17.13 -7.67
N GLU A 208 -24.06 16.86 -7.95
CA GLU A 208 -24.47 16.43 -9.29
C GLU A 208 -24.42 17.64 -10.25
N HIS A 209 -23.26 17.87 -10.86
CA HIS A 209 -23.21 18.66 -12.08
C HIS A 209 -23.93 17.88 -13.18
N PRO A 210 -24.92 18.47 -13.88
CA PRO A 210 -25.59 17.80 -14.98
C PRO A 210 -24.57 17.52 -16.07
N THR A 211 -24.41 16.24 -16.42
CA THR A 211 -23.73 15.86 -17.64
C THR A 211 -24.54 16.42 -18.80
N ALA A 212 -24.00 17.46 -19.44
CA ALA A 212 -24.59 18.03 -20.64
C ALA A 212 -24.48 17.01 -21.78
N ASN A 213 -25.55 16.24 -21.97
CA ASN A 213 -25.90 15.63 -23.25
C ASN A 213 -27.11 16.40 -23.79
N ASP A 214 -26.85 17.36 -24.68
CA ASP A 214 -27.58 17.52 -25.95
C ASP A 214 -27.01 18.75 -26.67
N GLU A 215 -26.46 18.55 -27.87
CA GLU A 215 -27.03 19.19 -29.05
C GLU A 215 -26.50 18.55 -30.34
N SER A 216 -27.48 18.23 -31.17
CA SER A 216 -27.49 17.51 -32.43
C SER A 216 -26.66 18.12 -33.56
N GLU A 217 -26.19 17.21 -34.43
CA GLU A 217 -26.17 17.27 -35.90
C GLU A 217 -26.27 18.65 -36.57
N ALA A 218 -25.20 19.01 -37.31
CA ALA A 218 -25.34 19.79 -38.53
C ALA A 218 -24.43 19.19 -39.62
N GLN A 219 -25.08 18.65 -40.65
CA GLN A 219 -24.47 18.18 -41.89
C GLN A 219 -23.85 19.34 -42.67
N GLY A 220 -22.64 19.15 -43.19
CA GLY A 220 -21.99 20.05 -44.15
C GLY A 220 -21.03 19.24 -45.05
N THR A 221 -21.40 19.11 -46.31
CA THR A 221 -20.71 18.38 -47.40
C THR A 221 -19.29 18.86 -47.70
N PRO A 222 -18.41 18.02 -48.29
CA PRO A 222 -17.02 18.37 -48.58
C PRO A 222 -16.90 19.11 -49.92
N VAL A 223 -16.08 20.15 -49.96
CA VAL A 223 -15.61 20.76 -51.21
C VAL A 223 -14.12 20.46 -51.35
N ALA A 224 -13.79 19.72 -52.40
CA ALA A 224 -12.42 19.52 -52.86
C ALA A 224 -11.97 20.75 -53.65
N VAL A 225 -10.75 21.25 -53.38
CA VAL A 225 -9.94 21.98 -54.36
C VAL A 225 -8.48 21.56 -54.20
N SER A 226 -7.89 21.25 -55.34
CA SER A 226 -6.57 20.72 -55.64
C SER A 226 -5.52 21.82 -55.89
N GLU A 227 -4.25 21.47 -55.61
CA GLU A 227 -2.97 21.95 -56.20
C GLU A 227 -2.62 23.46 -56.00
N GLU A 228 -1.37 23.91 -55.80
CA GLU A 228 -0.08 23.50 -56.36
C GLU A 228 1.13 23.69 -55.40
N VAL A 229 2.09 22.83 -55.68
CA VAL A 229 3.55 22.81 -55.51
C VAL A 229 4.27 24.18 -55.45
N HIS A 230 5.25 24.33 -54.56
CA HIS A 230 6.52 25.02 -54.87
C HIS A 230 7.71 24.40 -54.12
N SER A 231 8.75 24.14 -54.91
CA SER A 231 10.03 23.50 -54.64
C SER A 231 11.12 24.46 -54.15
N ALA A 232 12.05 23.95 -53.34
CA ALA A 232 13.50 24.23 -53.30
C ALA A 232 13.99 23.62 -51.96
N ASP A 233 14.59 22.44 -51.91
CA ASP A 233 15.96 22.08 -52.30
C ASP A 233 17.02 23.09 -51.84
N GLU A 234 17.73 22.74 -50.76
CA GLU A 234 19.17 22.89 -50.67
C GLU A 234 19.72 22.07 -49.48
N SER A 235 20.99 21.72 -49.62
CA SER A 235 21.58 20.43 -49.29
C SER A 235 22.65 20.48 -48.19
N GLU A 236 22.94 19.29 -47.64
CA GLU A 236 24.22 18.81 -47.11
C GLU A 236 24.94 19.54 -45.94
N ALA A 237 25.26 18.78 -44.89
CA ALA A 237 26.64 18.33 -44.66
C ALA A 237 26.75 17.36 -43.47
N VAL A 238 27.11 16.13 -43.79
CA VAL A 238 27.66 15.11 -42.87
C VAL A 238 29.08 15.52 -42.47
N LYS A 239 29.41 15.48 -41.17
CA LYS A 239 30.80 15.39 -40.71
C LYS A 239 30.98 14.26 -39.71
N GLN A 240 31.67 13.23 -40.20
CA GLN A 240 32.35 12.21 -39.42
C GLN A 240 33.48 12.85 -38.61
N GLY A 241 33.59 12.48 -37.33
CA GLY A 241 34.68 12.85 -36.42
C GLY A 241 35.30 11.59 -35.84
N ALA A 242 36.62 11.50 -35.97
CA ALA A 242 37.40 10.27 -35.94
C ALA A 242 37.59 9.61 -34.56
N LYS A 243 37.76 8.27 -34.63
CA LYS A 243 38.47 7.45 -33.65
C LYS A 243 39.82 8.08 -33.26
N ARG A 244 40.11 8.12 -31.96
CA ARG A 244 41.48 8.11 -31.46
C ARG A 244 41.61 7.10 -30.32
N SER A 245 42.41 6.10 -30.62
CA SER A 245 43.03 5.12 -29.73
C SER A 245 44.11 5.77 -28.87
N ARG A 246 44.18 5.35 -27.60
CA ARG A 246 45.38 5.38 -26.74
C ARG A 246 45.15 4.35 -25.63
N GLU A 247 45.79 3.20 -25.78
CA GLU A 247 47.02 2.79 -25.07
C GLU A 247 46.73 2.34 -23.64
N VAL A 248 46.86 1.03 -23.52
CA VAL A 248 46.90 0.21 -22.31
C VAL A 248 48.15 0.56 -21.53
N THR A 249 48.00 0.88 -20.25
CA THR A 249 49.03 0.68 -19.24
C THR A 249 48.42 -0.13 -18.10
N SER A 250 49.11 -1.22 -17.79
CA SER A 250 48.84 -2.29 -16.83
C SER A 250 49.04 -1.88 -15.37
N GLU A 251 48.58 -2.79 -14.48
CA GLU A 251 48.74 -2.82 -13.00
C GLU A 251 47.59 -2.09 -12.28
N ASP A 252 46.72 -2.70 -11.48
CA ASP A 252 46.94 -3.74 -10.45
C ASP A 252 45.61 -4.50 -10.20
N ASP A 253 45.68 -5.83 -10.24
CA ASP A 253 44.55 -6.75 -10.02
C ASP A 253 44.28 -6.86 -8.51
N THR A 254 43.25 -6.15 -8.02
CA THR A 254 42.57 -6.53 -6.77
C THR A 254 41.07 -6.67 -7.00
N GLU A 255 40.66 -7.93 -7.09
CA GLU A 255 39.29 -8.43 -7.17
C GLU A 255 38.40 -7.75 -6.10
N PRO A 256 37.29 -7.08 -6.46
CA PRO A 256 36.35 -6.60 -5.47
C PRO A 256 35.59 -7.81 -4.92
N THR A 257 36.07 -8.31 -3.78
CA THR A 257 35.38 -9.29 -2.95
C THR A 257 33.89 -9.00 -2.93
N LYS A 258 33.09 -9.97 -3.41
CA LYS A 258 31.64 -9.97 -3.29
C LYS A 258 31.30 -9.75 -1.82
N ARG A 259 30.97 -8.51 -1.44
CA ARG A 259 30.37 -8.22 -0.15
C ARG A 259 29.05 -8.98 -0.12
N SER A 260 29.08 -10.12 0.57
CA SER A 260 27.90 -10.80 1.08
C SER A 260 27.02 -9.73 1.71
N ARG A 261 25.89 -9.40 1.07
CA ARG A 261 24.86 -8.56 1.66
C ARG A 261 24.26 -9.36 2.81
N THR A 262 24.86 -9.21 3.98
CA THR A 262 24.30 -9.70 5.24
C THR A 262 22.93 -9.05 5.39
N ARG A 263 21.87 -9.86 5.48
CA ARG A 263 20.51 -9.40 5.78
C ARG A 263 20.60 -8.50 7.01
N ARG A 264 20.31 -7.19 6.86
CA ARG A 264 20.11 -6.33 8.02
C ARG A 264 18.84 -6.82 8.71
N ALA A 265 19.01 -7.40 9.89
CA ALA A 265 17.90 -7.67 10.79
C ALA A 265 17.21 -6.35 11.14
N SER A 266 15.88 -6.40 11.28
CA SER A 266 15.01 -5.32 11.72
C SER A 266 15.58 -4.62 12.96
N VAL A 267 15.65 -3.29 12.94
CA VAL A 267 16.26 -2.47 13.99
C VAL A 267 15.15 -1.87 14.87
N TYR A 268 14.43 -2.65 15.69
CA TYR A 268 13.73 -2.14 16.89
C TYR A 268 13.58 -3.20 18.00
N PRO A 269 13.67 -2.81 19.29
CA PRO A 269 13.42 -3.72 20.42
C PRO A 269 11.92 -3.88 20.67
N GLY A 270 11.38 -5.10 20.52
CA GLY A 270 10.01 -5.46 20.93
C GLY A 270 9.14 -6.15 19.88
N MET A 271 9.45 -6.04 18.58
CA MET A 271 8.86 -6.85 17.50
C MET A 271 9.97 -7.25 16.52
N GLU A 272 10.47 -8.47 16.69
CA GLU A 272 11.72 -8.91 16.05
C GLU A 272 11.60 -9.24 14.55
N SER A 273 10.38 -9.31 13.97
CA SER A 273 10.19 -9.59 12.54
C SER A 273 8.75 -9.37 12.05
N TYR A 274 8.56 -9.33 10.71
CA TYR A 274 7.24 -9.39 10.05
C TYR A 274 6.37 -10.55 10.60
N ASN A 275 6.97 -11.73 10.80
CA ASN A 275 6.25 -12.89 11.34
C ASN A 275 5.70 -12.64 12.74
N ALA A 276 6.40 -11.86 13.57
CA ALA A 276 5.90 -11.50 14.89
C ALA A 276 4.66 -10.59 14.78
N ALA A 277 4.66 -9.63 13.86
CA ALA A 277 3.51 -8.76 13.62
C ALA A 277 2.30 -9.53 13.07
N VAL A 278 2.52 -10.48 12.15
CA VAL A 278 1.47 -11.40 11.69
C VAL A 278 0.99 -12.28 12.84
N PHE A 279 1.88 -12.87 13.63
CA PHE A 279 1.45 -13.72 14.74
C PHE A 279 0.59 -12.93 15.74
N THR A 280 1.02 -11.73 16.13
CA THR A 280 0.28 -10.88 17.07
C THR A 280 -1.07 -10.44 16.50
N ALA A 281 -1.12 -9.96 15.26
CA ALA A 281 -2.38 -9.48 14.68
C ALA A 281 -3.39 -10.63 14.47
N PHE A 282 -2.93 -11.86 14.29
CA PHE A 282 -3.76 -13.01 13.91
C PHE A 282 -3.88 -14.05 15.05
N GLU A 283 -3.43 -13.75 16.27
CA GLU A 283 -3.37 -14.69 17.42
C GLU A 283 -4.76 -15.26 17.81
N GLY A 284 -5.84 -14.60 17.40
CA GLY A 284 -7.23 -15.05 17.58
C GLY A 284 -7.93 -15.59 16.32
N CYS A 285 -7.31 -15.46 15.14
CA CYS A 285 -7.84 -16.03 13.90
C CYS A 285 -7.55 -17.52 13.90
N ALA A 286 -8.57 -18.37 13.80
CA ALA A 286 -8.44 -19.83 13.84
C ALA A 286 -7.78 -20.43 12.57
N VAL A 287 -6.67 -19.86 12.10
CA VAL A 287 -5.81 -20.42 11.05
C VAL A 287 -4.88 -21.41 11.73
N ARG A 288 -5.39 -22.63 11.97
CA ARG A 288 -4.55 -23.76 12.36
C ARG A 288 -3.55 -24.03 11.24
N SER A 289 -2.27 -24.01 11.57
CA SER A 289 -1.22 -24.55 10.70
C SER A 289 -1.46 -26.04 10.48
N ASP A 290 -1.21 -26.53 9.27
CA ASP A 290 -1.32 -27.96 8.89
C ASP A 290 -0.40 -28.91 9.69
N ASP A 291 0.42 -28.39 10.62
CA ASP A 291 1.31 -29.16 11.48
C ASP A 291 0.61 -29.85 12.68
N ASP A 292 -0.70 -29.66 12.88
CA ASP A 292 -1.47 -30.29 13.97
C ASP A 292 -2.09 -31.66 13.60
N VAL A 293 -1.57 -32.34 12.58
CA VAL A 293 -1.90 -33.76 12.32
C VAL A 293 -0.74 -34.62 12.79
N ASP A 294 -0.69 -34.93 14.09
CA ASP A 294 -0.32 -36.26 14.56
C ASP A 294 -0.53 -36.41 16.07
N GLY A 295 -1.36 -37.39 16.45
CA GLY A 295 -1.08 -38.18 17.65
C GLY A 295 -2.07 -38.19 18.80
N GLU A 296 -3.36 -38.44 18.58
CA GLU A 296 -4.15 -39.18 19.56
C GLU A 296 -4.69 -40.48 18.96
N LYS A 297 -3.90 -41.55 19.16
CA LYS A 297 -4.39 -42.92 19.03
C LYS A 297 -5.51 -43.12 20.05
N SER A 298 -6.72 -43.31 19.55
CA SER A 298 -7.85 -43.80 20.34
C SER A 298 -7.49 -45.14 21.01
N PRO A 299 -7.75 -45.35 22.31
CA PRO A 299 -7.62 -46.67 22.90
C PRO A 299 -8.78 -47.54 22.40
N THR A 300 -8.41 -48.58 21.67
CA THR A 300 -9.28 -49.69 21.30
C THR A 300 -9.86 -50.36 22.54
N SER A 301 -11.16 -50.59 22.51
CA SER A 301 -11.90 -51.47 23.41
C SER A 301 -11.37 -52.90 23.35
N GLU A 302 -11.01 -53.48 24.50
CA GLU A 302 -10.99 -54.94 24.67
C GLU A 302 -11.82 -55.34 25.90
N ASN A 303 -12.79 -56.21 25.64
CA ASN A 303 -13.60 -56.97 26.59
C ASN A 303 -12.82 -58.18 27.13
N ALA A 304 -13.02 -58.50 28.41
CA ALA A 304 -13.07 -59.86 29.01
C ALA A 304 -13.57 -59.68 30.46
N SER A 305 -14.74 -60.19 30.92
CA SER A 305 -15.06 -61.61 31.27
C SER A 305 -13.89 -62.23 32.03
N ASP A 306 -13.87 -62.53 33.33
CA ASP A 306 -14.85 -63.00 34.33
C ASP A 306 -14.52 -62.38 35.71
#